data_AF-A0A8J4L6B4-F1
#
_entry.id   AF-A0A8J4L6B4-F1
#
_cell.length_a   1.000
_cell.length_b   1.000
_cell.length_c   1.000
_cell.angle_alpha   90.00
_cell.angle_beta   90.00
_cell.angle_gamma   90.00
#
_symmetry.space_group_name_H-M   'P 1'
#
loop_
_entity.id
_entity.type
_entity.pdbx_description
1 polymer ?
#
loop_
_entity_poly.entity_id
_entity_poly.type
_entity_poly.pdbx_seq_one_letter_code
_entity_poly.pdbx_strand_id
1 'polypeptide(L)'
;VGEQVSLKCSFKSSSPITESLTVDWTYRPLTGGQMETIFHYQSVPYPTTVGKFKDRISWVGNVAKGDASVAIQSPVMSDNGTFICSVKNPPDV
;
A
#
# COMPACT_ATOMS: atom_id res chain seq x y z
N VAL A 1 -3.52 -8.96 -21.94
CA VAL A 1 -3.59 -7.74 -21.09
C VAL A 1 -4.37 -8.13 -19.86
N GLY A 2 -3.75 -8.15 -18.69
CA GLY A 2 -4.42 -8.47 -17.42
C GLY A 2 -5.05 -7.21 -16.84
N GLU A 3 -6.26 -7.34 -16.30
CA GLU A 3 -6.94 -6.25 -15.60
C GLU A 3 -6.12 -5.83 -14.36
N GLN A 4 -6.02 -4.52 -14.11
CA GLN A 4 -5.31 -3.97 -12.96
C GLN A 4 -6.15 -2.88 -12.31
N VAL A 5 -6.22 -2.90 -10.98
CA VAL A 5 -6.89 -1.86 -10.18
C VAL A 5 -5.87 -1.12 -9.34
N SER A 6 -5.95 0.21 -9.33
CA SER A 6 -5.11 1.07 -8.49
C SER A 6 -5.83 1.40 -7.19
N LEU A 7 -5.17 1.16 -6.06
CA LEU A 7 -5.58 1.63 -4.76
C LEU A 7 -4.90 2.97 -4.49
N LYS A 8 -5.70 4.04 -4.51
CA LYS A 8 -5.20 5.39 -4.37
C LYS A 8 -4.95 5.75 -2.91
N CYS A 9 -3.78 6.31 -2.63
CA CYS A 9 -3.46 6.91 -1.35
C CYS A 9 -2.67 8.19 -1.57
N SER A 10 -3.24 9.32 -1.16
CA SER A 10 -2.56 10.61 -1.18
C SER A 10 -2.38 11.11 0.24
N PHE A 11 -1.22 11.68 0.52
CA PHE A 11 -0.87 12.20 1.83
C PHE A 11 -0.26 13.59 1.71
N LYS A 12 -0.32 14.33 2.82
CA LYS A 12 0.32 15.63 2.98
C LYS A 12 1.20 15.56 4.22
N SER A 13 2.32 16.23 4.17
CA SER A 13 3.32 16.26 5.24
C SER A 13 3.80 17.70 5.38
N SER A 14 3.97 18.14 6.62
CA SER A 14 4.53 19.46 6.95
C SER A 14 6.06 19.44 6.86
N SER A 15 6.65 18.28 7.13
CA SER A 15 8.09 18.06 7.01
C SER A 15 8.48 17.66 5.59
N PRO A 16 9.73 17.93 5.17
CA PRO A 16 10.27 17.35 3.96
C PRO A 16 10.17 15.82 3.98
N ILE A 17 9.92 15.22 2.83
CA ILE A 17 9.95 13.76 2.68
C ILE A 17 11.40 13.29 2.80
N THR A 18 11.66 12.33 3.69
CA THR A 18 13.00 11.76 3.91
C THR A 18 13.03 10.26 3.63
N GLU A 19 14.22 9.67 3.63
CA GLU A 19 14.42 8.21 3.51
C GLU A 19 13.82 7.42 4.69
N SER A 20 13.52 8.10 5.80
CA SER A 20 12.85 7.52 6.97
C SER A 20 11.34 7.40 6.81
N LEU A 21 10.77 7.95 5.71
CA LEU A 21 9.35 7.79 5.41
C LEU A 21 9.01 6.33 5.19
N THR A 22 7.98 5.86 5.89
CA THR A 22 7.41 4.53 5.68
C THR A 22 5.98 4.62 5.16
N VAL A 23 5.62 3.70 4.27
CA VAL A 23 4.24 3.46 3.87
C VAL A 23 3.91 2.00 4.14
N ASP A 24 2.85 1.76 4.88
CA ASP A 24 2.30 0.43 5.13
C ASP A 24 0.91 0.34 4.53
N TRP A 25 0.69 -0.67 3.69
CA TRP A 25 -0.64 -1.06 3.26
C TRP A 25 -1.07 -2.32 4.00
N THR A 26 -2.22 -2.24 4.66
CA THR A 26 -2.86 -3.38 5.31
C THR A 26 -4.21 -3.69 4.67
N TYR A 27 -4.61 -4.94 4.77
CA TYR A 27 -5.87 -5.45 4.24
C TYR A 27 -6.65 -6.17 5.33
N ARG A 28 -7.97 -5.97 5.31
CA ARG A 28 -8.92 -6.71 6.13
C ARG A 28 -10.00 -7.33 5.24
N PRO A 29 -10.21 -8.66 5.30
CA PRO A 29 -11.28 -9.31 4.54
C PRO A 29 -12.68 -8.78 4.91
N LEU A 30 -13.59 -8.74 3.94
CA LEU A 30 -14.99 -8.33 4.16
C LEU A 30 -15.73 -9.25 5.15
N THR A 31 -15.37 -10.54 5.19
CA THR A 31 -15.90 -11.52 6.15
C THR A 31 -15.44 -11.29 7.58
N GLY A 32 -14.60 -10.28 7.84
CA GLY A 32 -13.88 -10.11 9.09
C GLY A 32 -12.62 -10.98 9.15
N GLY A 33 -11.87 -10.85 10.25
CA GLY A 33 -10.57 -11.49 10.45
C GLY A 33 -9.48 -10.51 10.91
N GLN A 34 -8.26 -11.04 10.98
CA GLN A 34 -7.05 -10.26 11.29
C GLN A 34 -6.68 -9.33 10.13
N MET A 35 -6.05 -8.22 10.45
CA MET A 35 -5.44 -7.36 9.44
C MET A 35 -4.10 -7.97 9.00
N GLU A 36 -3.86 -7.96 7.71
CA GLU A 36 -2.63 -8.47 7.10
C GLU A 36 -1.88 -7.31 6.45
N THR A 37 -0.57 -7.22 6.67
CA THR A 37 0.28 -6.32 5.89
C THR A 37 0.49 -6.91 4.50
N ILE A 38 0.12 -6.17 3.47
CA ILE A 38 0.19 -6.63 2.09
C ILE A 38 1.29 -5.94 1.28
N PHE A 39 1.78 -4.79 1.76
CA PHE A 39 2.85 -4.07 1.10
C PHE A 39 3.50 -3.08 2.08
N HIS A 40 4.82 -2.97 2.02
CA HIS A 40 5.62 -2.00 2.79
C HIS A 40 6.51 -1.21 1.84
N TYR A 41 6.78 0.05 2.16
CA TYR A 41 7.77 0.88 1.47
C TYR A 41 8.61 1.63 2.48
N GLN A 42 9.92 1.59 2.28
CA GLN A 42 10.89 2.43 2.97
C GLN A 42 12.07 2.67 2.04
N SER A 43 12.11 3.85 1.41
CA SER A 43 13.02 4.21 0.30
C SER A 43 12.91 3.36 -0.97
N VAL A 44 12.55 2.08 -0.83
CA VAL A 44 12.27 1.11 -1.89
C VAL A 44 11.01 0.31 -1.54
N PRO A 45 10.31 -0.26 -2.54
CA PRO A 45 9.12 -1.06 -2.32
C PRO A 45 9.45 -2.49 -1.86
N TYR A 46 8.70 -2.97 -0.87
CA TYR A 46 8.73 -4.32 -0.30
C TYR A 46 7.32 -4.94 -0.40
N PRO A 47 6.95 -5.52 -1.56
CA PRO A 47 5.69 -6.23 -1.70
C PRO A 47 5.67 -7.49 -0.82
N THR A 48 4.48 -7.91 -0.37
CA THR A 48 4.37 -9.16 0.37
C THR A 48 4.83 -10.36 -0.44
N THR A 49 5.57 -11.26 0.20
CA THR A 49 6.03 -12.53 -0.37
C THR A 49 5.15 -13.71 0.02
N VAL A 50 4.08 -13.46 0.79
CA VAL A 50 3.15 -14.45 1.32
C VAL A 50 1.70 -13.94 1.28
N GLY A 51 0.75 -14.85 1.44
CA GLY A 51 -0.66 -14.51 1.52
C GLY A 51 -1.30 -14.18 0.17
N LYS A 52 -2.50 -13.63 0.24
CA LYS A 52 -3.45 -13.52 -0.87
C LYS A 52 -3.00 -12.60 -2.01
N PHE A 53 -2.18 -11.60 -1.71
CA PHE A 53 -1.74 -10.58 -2.68
C PHE A 53 -0.30 -10.79 -3.15
N LYS A 54 0.32 -11.90 -2.77
CA LYS A 54 1.64 -12.31 -3.26
C LYS A 54 1.67 -12.26 -4.79
N ASP A 55 2.73 -11.67 -5.34
CA ASP A 55 3.00 -11.53 -6.78
C ASP A 55 1.94 -10.72 -7.57
N ARG A 56 0.92 -10.18 -6.90
CA ARG A 56 -0.16 -9.39 -7.52
C ARG A 56 -0.13 -7.91 -7.12
N ILE A 57 0.53 -7.55 -6.01
CA ILE A 57 0.63 -6.16 -5.55
C ILE A 57 1.92 -5.50 -6.03
N SER A 58 1.80 -4.26 -6.50
CA SER A 58 2.91 -3.48 -7.05
C SER A 58 2.84 -2.01 -6.63
N TRP A 59 4.00 -1.38 -6.52
CA TRP A 59 4.10 0.05 -6.25
C TRP A 59 3.79 0.87 -7.51
N VAL A 60 2.92 1.86 -7.39
CA VAL A 60 2.63 2.83 -8.47
C VAL A 60 2.63 4.28 -7.98
N GLY A 61 3.00 4.51 -6.73
CA GLY A 61 3.03 5.81 -6.09
C GLY A 61 4.31 6.61 -6.37
N ASN A 62 4.32 7.84 -5.87
CA ASN A 62 5.47 8.74 -5.87
C ASN A 62 5.44 9.55 -4.58
N VAL A 63 6.21 9.12 -3.58
CA VAL A 63 6.22 9.74 -2.24
C VAL A 63 6.67 11.20 -2.28
N ALA A 64 7.54 11.58 -3.22
CA ALA A 64 7.97 12.97 -3.40
C ALA A 64 6.84 13.89 -3.88
N LYS A 65 5.75 13.32 -4.42
CA LYS A 65 4.53 14.02 -4.82
C LYS A 65 3.36 13.79 -3.85
N GLY A 66 3.60 13.18 -2.68
CA GLY A 66 2.56 12.84 -1.72
C GLY A 66 1.65 11.70 -2.19
N ASP A 67 2.14 10.80 -3.06
CA ASP A 67 1.39 9.66 -3.58
C ASP A 67 1.99 8.35 -3.06
N ALA A 68 1.17 7.60 -2.32
CA ALA A 68 1.50 6.31 -1.69
C ALA A 68 0.69 5.14 -2.30
N SER A 69 0.22 5.29 -3.54
CA SER A 69 -0.66 4.34 -4.21
C SER A 69 0.03 3.01 -4.57
N VAL A 70 -0.75 1.93 -4.48
CA VAL A 70 -0.37 0.60 -4.96
C VAL A 70 -1.36 0.12 -6.03
N ALA A 71 -1.02 -0.95 -6.73
CA ALA A 71 -1.91 -1.56 -7.70
C ALA A 71 -1.95 -3.09 -7.54
N ILE A 72 -3.14 -3.66 -7.71
CA ILE A 72 -3.41 -5.09 -7.66
C ILE A 72 -3.66 -5.59 -9.09
N GLN A 73 -2.89 -6.59 -9.50
CA GLN A 73 -3.02 -7.27 -10.78
C GLN A 73 -4.03 -8.41 -10.68
N SER A 74 -4.81 -8.61 -11.76
CA SER A 74 -5.82 -9.67 -11.86
C SER A 74 -6.73 -9.72 -10.63
N PRO A 75 -7.44 -8.61 -10.31
CA PRO A 75 -8.33 -8.57 -9.17
C PRO A 75 -9.48 -9.58 -9.34
N VAL A 76 -9.88 -10.21 -8.25
CA VAL A 76 -11.02 -11.15 -8.21
C VAL A 76 -12.01 -10.74 -7.14
N MET A 77 -13.28 -11.16 -7.26
CA MET A 77 -14.34 -10.81 -6.31
C MET A 77 -14.02 -11.20 -4.86
N SER A 78 -13.22 -12.25 -4.66
CA SER A 78 -12.80 -12.64 -3.32
C SER A 78 -11.87 -11.61 -2.68
N ASP A 79 -11.14 -10.78 -3.45
CA ASP A 79 -10.25 -9.71 -2.97
C ASP A 79 -10.99 -8.56 -2.26
N ASN A 80 -12.34 -8.56 -2.28
CA ASN A 80 -13.14 -7.57 -1.60
C ASN A 80 -12.84 -7.51 -0.10
N GLY A 81 -12.54 -6.30 0.36
CA GLY A 81 -12.21 -6.00 1.74
C GLY A 81 -11.84 -4.54 1.92
N THR A 82 -11.34 -4.20 3.10
CA THR A 82 -10.87 -2.87 3.43
C THR A 82 -9.36 -2.82 3.28
N PHE A 83 -8.87 -1.90 2.46
CA PHE A 83 -7.44 -1.61 2.30
C PHE A 83 -7.13 -0.29 3.01
N ILE A 84 -6.08 -0.29 3.84
CA ILE A 84 -5.69 0.85 4.66
C ILE A 84 -4.27 1.23 4.30
N CYS A 85 -4.07 2.49 3.93
CA CYS A 85 -2.76 3.09 3.70
C CYS A 85 -2.35 3.90 4.93
N SER A 86 -1.21 3.55 5.53
CA SER A 86 -0.63 4.26 6.68
C SER A 86 0.71 4.85 6.28
N VAL A 87 0.84 6.18 6.32
CA VAL A 87 2.08 6.89 5.99
C VAL A 87 2.66 7.50 7.26
N LYS A 88 3.96 7.30 7.48
CA LYS A 88 4.70 7.93 8.59
C LYS A 88 5.90 8.65 8.01
N ASN A 89 6.00 9.96 8.22
CA ASN A 89 7.16 10.78 7.84
C ASN A 89 7.72 11.50 9.07
N PRO A 90 8.58 10.86 9.87
CA PRO A 90 9.22 11.53 11.01
C PRO A 90 9.94 12.81 10.54
N PRO A 91 9.86 13.94 11.27
CA PRO A 91 9.33 14.13 12.62
C PRO A 91 7.84 14.52 12.69
N ASP A 92 7.03 14.35 11.64
CA ASP A 92 5.59 14.67 11.69
C ASP A 92 4.80 13.80 12.70
N VAL A 93 5.45 12.78 13.26
CA VAL A 93 4.94 11.82 14.25
C VAL A 93 5.85 11.74 15.45
#